data_AF-A0A6N3IAB3-F1
#
_entry.id   AF-A0A6N3IAB3-F1
#
_cell.length_a   1.000
_cell.length_b   1.000
_cell.length_c   1.000
_cell.angle_alpha   90.00
_cell.angle_beta   90.00
_cell.angle_gamma   90.00
#
_symmetry.space_group_name_H-M   'P 1'
#
loop_
_entity.id
_entity.type
_entity.pdbx_description
1 polymer ?
#
loop_
_entity_poly.entity_id
_entity_poly.type
_entity_poly.pdbx_seq_one_letter_code
_entity_poly.pdbx_strand_id
1 'polypeptide(L)'
;MKALHLLKYVRSFVDGRVRIRHPALHDASVAALAEARMKTIAGVASVECNPVSGSVLITYDSKIIPKDRLFAIGEAWAVYLDKVKTGKAADVPEF
;
A
#
# COMPACT_ATOMS: atom_id res chain seq x y z
N MET A 1 7.70 7.92 -14.65
CA MET A 1 8.01 6.49 -14.43
C MET A 1 8.54 6.30 -13.00
N LYS A 2 7.69 5.90 -12.05
CA LYS A 2 8.12 5.48 -10.69
C LYS A 2 7.76 4.01 -10.38
N ALA A 3 7.07 3.32 -11.28
CA ALA A 3 6.50 2.00 -11.02
C ALA A 3 7.53 0.91 -10.61
N LEU A 4 8.78 1.00 -11.04
CA LEU A 4 9.81 0.00 -10.70
C LEU A 4 10.03 -0.14 -9.19
N HIS A 5 9.84 0.92 -8.41
CA HIS A 5 10.06 0.90 -6.98
C HIS A 5 8.96 0.14 -6.24
N LEU A 6 7.68 0.51 -6.41
CA LEU A 6 6.53 -0.25 -5.90
C LEU A 6 6.59 -1.74 -6.26
N LEU A 7 6.96 -2.08 -7.49
CA LEU A 7 6.96 -3.46 -7.99
C LEU A 7 7.83 -4.41 -7.17
N LYS A 8 8.88 -3.92 -6.48
CA LYS A 8 9.69 -4.70 -5.52
C LYS A 8 8.84 -5.36 -4.43
N TYR A 9 7.74 -4.71 -4.05
CA TYR A 9 6.88 -5.11 -2.94
C TYR A 9 5.61 -5.82 -3.39
N VAL A 10 5.22 -5.69 -4.66
CA VAL A 10 4.07 -6.42 -5.21
C VAL A 10 4.35 -7.92 -5.21
N ARG A 11 3.36 -8.72 -4.81
CA ARG A 11 3.43 -10.20 -4.81
C ARG A 11 2.40 -10.83 -5.72
N SER A 12 1.22 -10.23 -5.82
CA SER A 12 0.25 -10.58 -6.83
C SER A 12 -0.57 -9.35 -7.21
N PHE A 13 -0.90 -9.28 -8.49
CA PHE A 13 -1.68 -8.19 -9.06
C PHE A 13 -2.65 -8.77 -10.09
N VAL A 14 -3.93 -8.45 -9.91
CA VAL A 14 -5.00 -8.68 -10.86
C VAL A 14 -5.87 -7.41 -10.83
N ASP A 15 -6.55 -7.07 -11.91
CA ASP A 15 -7.45 -5.91 -11.88
C ASP A 15 -8.48 -6.08 -10.75
N GLY A 16 -8.58 -5.05 -9.92
CA GLY A 16 -9.40 -5.01 -8.71
C GLY A 16 -8.77 -5.66 -7.45
N ARG A 17 -7.56 -6.22 -7.54
CA ARG A 17 -6.86 -6.82 -6.38
C ARG A 17 -5.35 -6.72 -6.46
N VAL A 18 -4.72 -6.20 -5.40
CA VAL A 18 -3.27 -6.20 -5.26
C VAL A 18 -2.83 -6.69 -3.89
N ARG A 19 -1.79 -7.52 -3.85
CA ARG A 19 -1.12 -7.93 -2.62
C ARG A 19 0.30 -7.39 -2.60
N ILE A 20 0.64 -6.73 -1.51
CA ILE A 20 1.96 -6.13 -1.27
C ILE A 20 2.58 -6.78 -0.03
N ARG A 21 3.89 -6.99 -0.04
CA ARG A 21 4.69 -7.37 1.12
C ARG A 21 5.78 -6.34 1.35
N HIS A 22 5.83 -5.79 2.55
CA HIS A 22 6.83 -4.80 2.93
C HIS A 22 7.29 -5.04 4.38
N PRO A 23 8.60 -5.07 4.67
CA PRO A 23 9.11 -5.35 6.01
C PRO A 23 8.57 -4.42 7.12
N ALA A 24 8.35 -3.13 6.81
CA ALA A 24 7.76 -2.17 7.75
C ALA A 24 6.34 -2.55 8.20
N LEU A 25 5.60 -3.39 7.46
CA LEU A 25 4.27 -3.85 7.85
C LEU A 25 4.32 -4.93 8.93
N HIS A 26 5.50 -5.41 9.34
CA HIS A 26 5.62 -6.25 10.54
C HIS A 26 5.33 -5.48 11.83
N ASP A 27 5.48 -4.14 11.81
CA ASP A 27 5.04 -3.29 12.90
C ASP A 27 3.52 -3.15 12.85
N ALA A 28 2.85 -3.60 13.92
CA ALA A 28 1.39 -3.59 14.01
C ALA A 28 0.80 -2.18 13.96
N SER A 29 1.51 -1.17 14.49
CA SER A 29 1.04 0.22 14.48
C SER A 29 1.09 0.81 13.05
N VAL A 30 2.16 0.51 12.32
CA VAL A 30 2.34 0.92 10.91
C VAL A 30 1.30 0.24 10.04
N ALA A 31 1.07 -1.06 10.24
CA ALA A 31 0.07 -1.83 9.54
C ALA A 31 -1.36 -1.30 9.77
N ALA A 32 -1.72 -0.98 11.03
CA ALA A 32 -3.02 -0.42 11.38
C ALA A 32 -3.23 0.97 10.77
N LEU A 33 -2.21 1.82 10.79
CA LEU A 33 -2.26 3.14 10.14
C LEU A 33 -2.45 3.02 8.62
N ALA A 34 -1.68 2.14 7.97
CA ALA A 34 -1.79 1.91 6.53
C ALA A 34 -3.19 1.41 6.17
N GLU A 35 -3.73 0.46 6.93
CA GLU A 35 -5.08 -0.06 6.73
C GLU A 35 -6.13 1.04 6.86
N ALA A 36 -6.09 1.81 7.95
CA ALA A 36 -7.05 2.89 8.19
C ALA A 36 -7.05 3.94 7.07
N ARG A 37 -5.87 4.34 6.60
CA ARG A 37 -5.73 5.37 5.56
C ARG A 37 -6.07 4.87 4.16
N MET A 38 -5.68 3.64 3.81
CA MET A 38 -6.05 3.08 2.51
C MET A 38 -7.56 2.83 2.41
N LYS A 39 -8.23 2.48 3.51
CA LYS A 39 -9.69 2.29 3.55
C LYS A 39 -10.48 3.56 3.24
N THR A 40 -9.92 4.75 3.46
CA THR A 40 -10.62 6.02 3.16
C THR A 40 -10.54 6.42 1.69
N ILE A 41 -9.73 5.74 0.87
CA ILE A 41 -9.55 6.08 -0.54
C ILE A 41 -10.79 5.66 -1.34
N ALA A 42 -11.41 6.63 -2.03
CA ALA A 42 -12.57 6.37 -2.87
C ALA A 42 -12.27 5.30 -3.94
N GLY A 43 -13.07 4.24 -3.98
CA GLY A 43 -12.89 3.10 -4.88
C GLY A 43 -12.14 1.91 -4.25
N VAL A 44 -11.60 2.04 -3.03
CA VAL A 44 -11.12 0.88 -2.27
C VAL A 44 -12.32 0.17 -1.62
N ALA A 45 -12.42 -1.15 -1.82
CA ALA A 45 -13.49 -1.97 -1.28
C ALA A 45 -13.08 -2.63 0.05
N SER A 46 -11.86 -3.16 0.14
CA SER A 46 -11.31 -3.69 1.38
C SER A 46 -9.80 -3.53 1.46
N VAL A 47 -9.29 -3.43 2.69
CA VAL A 47 -7.88 -3.47 3.02
C VAL A 47 -7.71 -4.39 4.21
N GLU A 48 -6.81 -5.36 4.07
CA GLU A 48 -6.49 -6.35 5.11
C GLU A 48 -4.98 -6.38 5.30
N CYS A 49 -4.51 -5.83 6.42
CA CYS A 49 -3.12 -5.93 6.82
C CYS A 49 -2.90 -7.18 7.68
N ASN A 50 -1.75 -7.85 7.46
CA ASN A 50 -1.29 -8.98 8.26
C ASN A 50 0.14 -8.70 8.73
N PRO A 51 0.31 -8.24 9.99
CA PRO A 51 1.62 -7.92 10.54
C PRO A 51 2.53 -9.13 10.73
N VAL A 52 1.98 -10.32 10.98
CA VAL A 52 2.79 -11.55 11.12
C VAL A 52 3.56 -11.84 9.83
N SER A 53 2.94 -11.60 8.67
CA SER A 53 3.54 -11.82 7.35
C SER A 53 4.12 -10.57 6.69
N GLY A 54 3.97 -9.39 7.32
CA GLY A 54 4.35 -8.10 6.73
C GLY A 54 3.64 -7.82 5.40
N SER A 55 2.35 -8.16 5.30
CA SER A 55 1.61 -8.07 4.04
C SER A 55 0.33 -7.25 4.15
N VAL A 56 -0.10 -6.70 3.02
CA VAL A 56 -1.41 -6.06 2.87
C VAL A 56 -2.07 -6.59 1.59
N LEU A 57 -3.35 -6.91 1.69
CA LEU A 57 -4.22 -7.22 0.57
C LEU A 57 -5.20 -6.06 0.40
N ILE A 58 -5.30 -5.55 -0.83
CA ILE A 58 -6.22 -4.47 -1.19
C ILE A 58 -7.14 -4.99 -2.29
N THR A 59 -8.44 -4.84 -2.09
CA THR A 59 -9.43 -4.98 -3.17
C THR A 59 -10.02 -3.62 -3.50
N TYR A 60 -10.22 -3.36 -4.80
CA TYR A 60 -10.62 -2.04 -5.30
C TYR A 60 -11.47 -2.18 -6.57
N ASP A 61 -12.21 -1.13 -6.90
CA ASP A 61 -12.91 -1.01 -8.17
C ASP A 61 -11.96 -0.40 -9.22
N SER A 62 -11.56 -1.18 -10.22
CA SER A 62 -10.65 -0.75 -11.28
C SER A 62 -11.25 0.29 -12.24
N LYS A 63 -12.57 0.51 -12.20
CA LYS A 63 -13.24 1.59 -12.94
C LYS A 63 -13.12 2.93 -12.21
N ILE A 64 -13.05 2.92 -10.88
CA ILE A 64 -12.92 4.12 -10.04
C ILE A 64 -11.44 4.46 -9.81
N ILE A 65 -10.61 3.45 -9.57
CA ILE A 65 -9.16 3.59 -9.43
C ILE A 65 -8.48 2.98 -10.66
N PRO A 66 -8.22 3.80 -11.71
CA PRO A 66 -7.49 3.34 -12.88
C PRO A 66 -6.05 3.00 -12.50
N LYS A 67 -5.41 2.18 -13.34
CA LYS A 67 -4.08 1.61 -13.11
C LYS A 67 -3.01 2.67 -12.76
N ASP A 68 -3.01 3.81 -13.43
CA ASP A 68 -2.04 4.88 -13.16
C ASP A 68 -2.23 5.51 -11.77
N ARG A 69 -3.49 5.70 -11.35
CA ARG A 69 -3.80 6.19 -9.99
C ARG A 69 -3.40 5.16 -8.95
N LEU A 70 -3.67 3.87 -9.20
CA LEU A 70 -3.24 2.80 -8.30
C LEU A 70 -1.72 2.78 -8.12
N PHE A 71 -0.96 2.93 -9.22
CA PHE A 71 0.50 2.99 -9.14
C PHE A 71 0.99 4.24 -8.40
N ALA A 72 0.35 5.39 -8.58
CA ALA A 72 0.70 6.59 -7.84
C ALA A 72 0.47 6.42 -6.31
N ILE A 73 -0.69 5.85 -5.93
CA ILE A 73 -1.00 5.53 -4.54
C ILE A 73 0.02 4.55 -3.97
N GLY A 74 0.22 3.41 -4.65
CA GLY A 74 1.14 2.38 -4.18
C GLY A 74 2.58 2.88 -4.06
N GLU A 75 3.03 3.70 -5.00
CA GLU A 75 4.38 4.28 -4.98
C GLU A 75 4.59 5.21 -3.78
N ALA A 76 3.62 6.09 -3.48
CA ALA A 76 3.70 6.97 -2.33
C ALA A 76 3.73 6.17 -1.01
N TRP A 77 2.93 5.09 -0.91
CA TRP A 77 2.99 4.17 0.22
C TRP A 77 4.31 3.41 0.31
N ALA A 78 4.88 2.94 -0.81
CA ALA A 78 6.18 2.28 -0.81
C ALA A 78 7.27 3.22 -0.28
N VAL A 79 7.28 4.49 -0.69
CA VAL A 79 8.22 5.50 -0.20
C VAL A 79 8.04 5.75 1.30
N TYR A 80 6.81 5.90 1.77
CA TYR A 80 6.52 6.04 3.20
C TYR A 80 7.06 4.85 4.00
N LEU A 81 6.72 3.63 3.58
CA LEU A 81 7.10 2.41 4.29
C LEU A 81 8.61 2.19 4.30
N ASP A 82 9.34 2.55 3.24
CA ASP A 82 10.80 2.50 3.24
C ASP A 82 11.42 3.51 4.21
N LYS A 83 10.88 4.74 4.29
CA LYS A 83 11.33 5.72 5.29
C LYS A 83 11.11 5.21 6.72
N VAL A 84 9.91 4.71 7.01
CA VAL A 84 9.56 4.10 8.31
C VAL A 84 10.52 2.96 8.64
N LYS A 85 10.78 2.05 7.69
CA LYS A 85 11.73 0.95 7.88
C LYS A 85 13.13 1.43 8.27
N THR A 86 13.57 2.55 7.70
CA THR A 86 14.90 3.13 7.98
C THR A 86 14.92 4.05 9.21
N GLY A 87 13.82 4.18 9.95
CA GLY A 87 13.71 5.07 11.11
C GLY A 87 13.73 6.56 10.76
N LYS A 88 13.45 6.91 9.50
CA LYS A 88 13.42 8.30 9.03
C LYS A 88 12.03 8.90 9.22
N ALA A 89 11.96 10.23 9.38
CA ALA A 89 10.71 10.97 9.33
C ALA A 89 9.99 10.68 8.00
N ALA A 90 8.71 10.32 8.09
CA ALA A 90 7.89 9.90 6.97
C ALA A 90 6.51 10.54 7.07
N ASP A 91 6.16 11.34 6.07
CA ASP A 91 4.81 11.92 5.97
C ASP A 91 3.85 10.87 5.43
N VAL A 92 2.70 10.73 6.10
CA VAL A 92 1.67 9.78 5.70
C VAL A 92 1.05 10.24 4.37
N PRO A 93 0.96 9.39 3.34
CA PRO A 93 0.36 9.78 2.06
C PRO A 93 -1.14 10.14 2.17
N GLU A 94 -1.59 11.12 1.38
CA GLU A 94 -2.97 11.62 1.30
C GLU A 94 -3.53 11.52 -0.14
N PHE A 95 -4.81 11.16 -0.33
CA PHE A 95 -5.43 10.86 -1.65
C PHE A 95 -6.93 11.15 -1.75
#